data_AF-G8NWH5-F1
#
_entry.id   AF-G8NWH5-F1
#
_cell.length_a   1.000
_cell.length_b   1.000
_cell.length_c   1.000
_cell.angle_alpha   90.00
_cell.angle_beta   90.00
_cell.angle_gamma   90.00
#
_symmetry.space_group_name_H-M   'P 1'
#
loop_
_entity.id
_entity.type
_entity.pdbx_description
1 polymer ?
#
loop_
_entity_poly.entity_id
_entity_poly.type
_entity_poly.pdbx_seq_one_letter_code
_entity_poly.pdbx_strand_id
1 'polypeptide(L)'
;MTRRTFVQFLATLSAAQGLGVLQGSASCSARSTKFRYVAAEENAIYVFRSNTRNDWSIVQVASSPSPASILLAPDQRTLYVANAVDNFEHRPSGSVQIFSIDSRSGKLTCLQRQSLALFTTRPSQLAISPNGRNLAVAAACGTVNLLPIHKDGTVGHVTACVKRLSINNIPSRDRPTYRHDLQFLDNDTILAAEPDSHRTIALSVSRDGSLSFNTYQPISLVRNEDDSMTFD
;
A
#
# COMPACT_ATOMS: atom_id res chain seq x y z
N MET A 1 -72.49 9.92 -59.60
CA MET A 1 -71.68 8.69 -59.54
C MET A 1 -70.47 8.84 -60.47
N THR A 2 -69.27 8.80 -59.87
CA THR A 2 -67.96 8.37 -60.42
C THR A 2 -67.54 8.69 -61.86
N ARG A 3 -66.38 9.37 -62.02
CA ARG A 3 -65.10 8.76 -62.46
C ARG A 3 -63.95 9.77 -62.65
N ARG A 4 -62.75 9.38 -62.19
CA ARG A 4 -61.37 9.76 -62.63
C ARG A 4 -60.97 11.23 -62.39
N THR A 5 -59.75 11.59 -61.95
CA THR A 5 -58.47 11.36 -62.64
C THR A 5 -57.31 11.79 -61.73
N PHE A 6 -56.15 11.13 -61.91
CA PHE A 6 -54.87 11.30 -61.21
C PHE A 6 -53.92 12.13 -62.09
N VAL A 7 -53.28 13.20 -61.59
CA VAL A 7 -51.96 13.72 -62.08
C VAL A 7 -51.22 14.44 -60.94
N GLN A 8 -49.92 14.16 -60.88
CA GLN A 8 -48.86 14.63 -59.97
C GLN A 8 -48.49 16.11 -60.14
N PHE A 9 -47.94 16.73 -59.10
CA PHE A 9 -46.93 17.79 -59.27
C PHE A 9 -45.81 17.67 -58.22
N LEU A 10 -44.59 17.54 -58.72
CA LEU A 10 -43.32 17.73 -58.01
C LEU A 10 -43.00 19.22 -57.98
N ALA A 11 -42.59 19.73 -56.82
CA ALA A 11 -41.91 21.01 -56.71
C ALA A 11 -40.59 20.80 -55.94
N THR A 12 -39.51 20.98 -56.67
CA THR A 12 -38.14 21.10 -56.17
C THR A 12 -37.93 22.51 -55.59
N LEU A 13 -37.15 22.64 -54.50
CA LEU A 13 -36.41 23.88 -54.26
C LEU A 13 -35.04 23.64 -53.62
N SER A 14 -34.08 24.33 -54.21
CA SER A 14 -32.63 24.36 -54.07
C SER A 14 -32.03 24.66 -52.70
N ALA A 15 -30.88 24.01 -52.48
CA ALA A 15 -29.55 24.54 -52.11
C ALA A 15 -29.37 25.42 -50.86
N ALA A 16 -28.50 24.93 -49.97
CA ALA A 16 -27.49 25.77 -49.31
C ALA A 16 -26.30 24.90 -48.91
N GLN A 17 -25.14 25.13 -49.54
CA GLN A 17 -23.84 24.66 -49.04
C GLN A 17 -23.52 25.47 -47.78
N GLY A 18 -23.62 24.83 -46.63
CA GLY A 18 -23.28 25.41 -45.33
C GLY A 18 -21.87 24.99 -44.91
N LEU A 19 -21.09 25.99 -44.48
CA LEU A 19 -19.69 25.95 -44.09
C LEU A 19 -19.26 24.69 -43.34
N GLY A 20 -18.10 24.18 -43.72
CA GLY A 20 -17.34 23.21 -42.94
C GLY A 20 -17.08 23.72 -41.53
N VAL A 21 -17.69 23.08 -40.55
CA VAL A 21 -17.22 23.14 -39.17
C VAL A 21 -16.04 22.18 -39.10
N LEU A 22 -14.82 22.73 -39.12
CA LEU A 22 -13.68 22.03 -38.56
C LEU A 22 -13.99 21.85 -37.07
N GLN A 23 -14.54 20.69 -36.72
CA GLN A 23 -14.48 20.20 -35.35
C GLN A 23 -13.01 19.93 -35.05
N GLY A 24 -12.30 21.00 -34.67
CA GLY A 24 -11.07 20.89 -33.92
C GLY A 24 -11.42 20.17 -32.62
N SER A 25 -11.36 18.85 -32.66
CA SER A 25 -11.26 18.05 -31.46
C SER A 25 -9.91 18.39 -30.85
N ALA A 26 -9.89 19.46 -30.04
CA ALA A 26 -8.85 19.63 -29.05
C ALA A 26 -8.99 18.42 -28.14
N SER A 27 -8.28 17.34 -28.49
CA SER A 27 -7.96 16.28 -27.56
C SER A 27 -7.13 16.95 -26.49
N CYS A 28 -7.81 17.47 -25.47
CA CYS A 28 -7.19 17.77 -24.20
C CYS A 28 -6.67 16.41 -23.74
N SER A 29 -5.41 16.14 -24.06
CA SER A 29 -4.66 15.07 -23.42
C SER A 29 -4.74 15.39 -21.95
N ALA A 30 -5.67 14.75 -21.25
CA ALA A 30 -5.85 14.89 -19.82
C ALA A 30 -4.52 14.49 -19.21
N ARG A 31 -3.71 15.49 -18.84
CA ARG A 31 -2.40 15.27 -18.28
C ARG A 31 -2.62 14.51 -16.98
N SER A 32 -2.23 13.25 -16.96
CA SER A 32 -2.35 12.40 -15.77
C SER A 32 -1.61 13.08 -14.62
N THR A 33 -2.37 13.62 -13.67
CA THR A 33 -1.81 14.24 -12.47
C THR A 33 -1.31 13.12 -11.59
N LYS A 34 -0.03 13.19 -11.20
CA LYS A 34 0.62 12.18 -10.35
C LYS A 34 0.77 12.70 -8.94
N PHE A 35 0.53 11.82 -7.97
CA PHE A 35 0.72 12.09 -6.55
C PHE A 35 1.84 11.22 -5.98
N ARG A 36 2.55 11.76 -4.98
CA ARG A 36 3.55 11.03 -4.20
C ARG A 36 3.36 11.34 -2.72
N TYR A 37 3.60 10.34 -1.89
CA TYR A 37 3.49 10.43 -0.44
C TYR A 37 4.86 10.14 0.17
N VAL A 38 5.29 10.98 1.10
CA VAL A 38 6.57 10.82 1.77
C VAL A 38 6.35 10.96 3.28
N ALA A 39 6.65 9.90 4.02
CA ALA A 39 6.73 9.96 5.47
C ALA A 39 8.04 10.65 5.88
N ALA A 40 7.94 11.55 6.86
CA ALA A 40 9.06 12.28 7.42
C ALA A 40 9.11 12.12 8.93
N GLU A 41 10.33 12.21 9.49
CA GLU A 41 10.58 12.03 10.93
C GLU A 41 9.88 13.09 11.81
N GLU A 42 9.47 14.22 11.25
CA GLU A 42 8.75 15.32 11.92
C GLU A 42 7.26 15.04 12.19
N ASN A 43 6.88 13.78 12.41
CA ASN A 43 5.49 13.35 12.63
C ASN A 43 4.52 13.77 11.50
N ALA A 44 4.99 13.68 10.26
CA ALA A 44 4.25 14.18 9.10
C ALA A 44 4.35 13.26 7.88
N ILE A 45 3.31 13.34 7.05
CA ILE A 45 3.29 12.80 5.69
C ILE A 45 3.10 13.96 4.74
N TYR A 46 4.06 14.16 3.84
CA TYR A 46 4.02 15.15 2.79
C TYR A 46 3.33 14.57 1.56
N VAL A 47 2.33 15.29 1.06
CA VAL A 47 1.61 14.96 -0.17
C VAL A 47 2.09 15.87 -1.29
N PHE A 48 2.72 15.28 -2.30
CA PHE A 48 3.21 15.99 -3.47
C PHE A 48 2.30 15.77 -4.67
N ARG A 49 2.06 16.84 -5.43
CA ARG A 49 1.40 16.82 -6.73
C ARG A 49 2.39 17.23 -7.83
N SER A 50 2.43 16.45 -8.90
CA SER A 50 3.19 16.78 -10.11
C SER A 50 2.47 17.87 -10.90
N ASN A 51 3.13 19.02 -11.08
CA ASN A 51 2.67 20.08 -11.99
C ASN A 51 3.16 19.79 -13.42
N THR A 52 4.41 19.33 -13.53
CA THR A 52 5.03 18.81 -14.76
C THR A 52 5.87 17.57 -14.42
N ARG A 53 6.53 16.95 -15.42
CA ARG A 53 7.28 15.70 -15.22
C ARG A 53 8.33 15.80 -14.10
N ASN A 54 8.97 16.95 -13.95
CA ASN A 54 10.05 17.18 -12.99
C ASN A 54 9.72 18.28 -11.95
N ASP A 55 8.50 18.82 -11.97
CA ASP A 55 8.07 19.85 -11.01
C ASP A 55 6.99 19.29 -10.08
N TRP A 56 7.22 19.44 -8.78
CA TRP A 56 6.41 18.89 -7.70
C TRP A 56 6.12 19.97 -6.67
N SER A 57 4.86 20.08 -6.27
CA SER A 57 4.41 20.99 -5.21
C SER A 57 3.77 20.22 -4.06
N ILE A 58 3.98 20.68 -2.83
CA ILE A 58 3.30 20.13 -1.65
C ILE A 58 1.85 20.65 -1.67
N VAL A 59 0.87 19.74 -1.61
CA VAL A 59 -0.56 20.07 -1.57
C VAL A 59 -1.20 19.83 -0.21
N GLN A 60 -0.52 19.08 0.66
CA GLN A 60 -0.92 18.83 2.04
C GLN A 60 0.27 18.33 2.87
N VAL A 61 0.27 18.66 4.15
CA VAL A 61 1.06 17.99 5.19
C VAL A 61 0.07 17.34 6.16
N ALA A 62 0.02 16.02 6.20
CA ALA A 62 -0.87 15.26 7.07
C ALA A 62 -0.13 14.82 8.34
N SER A 63 -0.79 14.89 9.50
CA SER A 63 -0.20 14.47 10.77
C SER A 63 -0.19 12.95 10.91
N SER A 64 0.97 12.40 11.23
CA SER A 64 1.14 10.97 11.53
C SER A 64 2.30 10.78 12.50
N PRO A 65 2.11 10.18 13.68
CA PRO A 65 3.17 10.07 14.69
C PRO A 65 4.27 9.10 14.25
N SER A 66 5.54 9.53 14.27
CA SER A 66 6.72 8.73 13.96
C SER A 66 6.53 7.75 12.79
N PRO A 67 6.17 8.23 11.58
CA PRO A 67 5.82 7.35 10.47
C PRO A 67 7.09 6.66 9.93
N ALA A 68 7.18 5.35 10.07
CA ALA A 68 8.37 4.57 9.73
C ALA A 68 8.28 3.86 8.37
N SER A 69 7.05 3.52 7.96
CA SER A 69 6.80 2.88 6.66
C SER A 69 5.45 3.35 6.12
N ILE A 70 5.38 3.51 4.80
CA ILE A 70 4.16 3.84 4.08
C ILE A 70 3.95 2.84 2.96
N LEU A 71 2.70 2.44 2.74
CA LEU A 71 2.34 1.48 1.72
C LEU A 71 1.04 1.91 1.05
N LEU A 72 1.09 2.09 -0.27
CA LEU A 72 -0.08 2.40 -1.07
C LEU A 72 -0.80 1.10 -1.42
N ALA A 73 -2.12 1.06 -1.22
CA ALA A 73 -2.93 -0.05 -1.66
C ALA A 73 -2.86 -0.22 -3.19
N PRO A 74 -3.00 -1.44 -3.75
CA PRO A 74 -2.94 -1.67 -5.19
C PRO A 74 -3.96 -0.85 -6.01
N ASP A 75 -5.11 -0.54 -5.41
CA ASP A 75 -6.16 0.30 -6.03
C ASP A 75 -5.86 1.81 -5.98
N GLN A 76 -4.78 2.20 -5.30
CA GLN A 76 -4.32 3.58 -5.08
C GLN A 76 -5.33 4.47 -4.34
N ARG A 77 -6.31 3.90 -3.64
CA ARG A 77 -7.34 4.65 -2.90
C ARG A 77 -7.02 4.78 -1.41
N THR A 78 -6.17 3.91 -0.89
CA THR A 78 -5.85 3.83 0.54
C THR A 78 -4.35 3.85 0.75
N LEU A 79 -3.88 4.63 1.74
CA LEU A 79 -2.49 4.67 2.19
C LEU A 79 -2.42 4.12 3.62
N TYR A 80 -1.59 3.10 3.83
CA TYR A 80 -1.29 2.53 5.13
C TYR A 80 0.04 3.07 5.64
N VAL A 81 0.10 3.39 6.93
CA VAL A 81 1.27 3.99 7.56
C VAL A 81 1.57 3.28 8.87
N ALA A 82 2.77 2.71 9.00
CA ALA A 82 3.25 2.14 10.24
C ALA A 82 3.85 3.25 11.10
N ASN A 83 3.37 3.39 12.33
CA ASN A 83 3.83 4.40 13.28
C ASN A 83 4.75 3.74 14.31
N ALA A 84 6.04 4.08 14.26
CA ALA A 84 7.08 3.50 15.11
C ALA A 84 7.08 4.05 16.55
N VAL A 85 5.91 4.02 17.20
CA VAL A 85 5.75 4.46 18.59
C VAL A 85 5.94 3.29 19.56
N ASP A 86 6.42 3.60 20.77
CA ASP A 86 6.53 2.65 21.87
C ASP A 86 5.23 2.51 22.68
N ASN A 87 4.35 3.51 22.57
CA ASN A 87 3.06 3.52 23.26
C ASN A 87 1.97 4.10 22.36
N PHE A 88 0.87 3.36 22.26
CA PHE A 88 -0.34 3.80 21.58
C PHE A 88 -1.53 3.53 22.50
N GLU A 89 -2.34 4.56 22.75
CA GLU A 89 -3.51 4.49 23.65
C GLU A 89 -3.20 3.90 25.04
N HIS A 90 -2.08 4.34 25.64
CA HIS A 90 -1.59 3.89 26.96
C HIS A 90 -1.18 2.41 27.02
N ARG A 91 -0.97 1.76 25.87
CA ARG A 91 -0.53 0.37 25.76
C ARG A 91 0.84 0.28 25.08
N PRO A 92 1.70 -0.69 25.47
CA PRO A 92 2.99 -0.89 24.83
C PRO A 92 2.82 -1.54 23.44
N SER A 93 2.35 -0.76 22.49
CA SER A 93 2.08 -1.19 21.12
C SER A 93 2.34 -0.05 20.15
N GLY A 94 2.83 -0.39 18.95
CA GLY A 94 2.80 0.49 17.80
C GLY A 94 1.40 0.57 17.21
N SER A 95 1.26 1.36 16.14
CA SER A 95 -0.01 1.50 15.42
C SER A 95 0.18 1.49 13.92
N VAL A 96 -0.93 1.20 13.22
CA VAL A 96 -1.09 1.49 11.81
C VAL A 96 -2.14 2.58 11.65
N GLN A 97 -1.83 3.60 10.86
CA GLN A 97 -2.77 4.63 10.46
C GLN A 97 -3.19 4.41 9.01
N ILE A 98 -4.49 4.54 8.75
CA ILE A 98 -5.12 4.28 7.46
C ILE A 98 -5.69 5.59 6.95
N PHE A 99 -5.34 5.96 5.72
CA PHE A 99 -5.83 7.17 5.07
C PHE A 99 -6.55 6.83 3.77
N SER A 100 -7.69 7.47 3.51
CA SER A 100 -8.25 7.55 2.16
C SER A 100 -7.54 8.62 1.35
N ILE A 101 -7.48 8.41 0.04
CA ILE A 101 -6.89 9.31 -0.94
C ILE A 101 -8.00 9.90 -1.80
N ASP A 102 -8.12 11.22 -1.82
CA ASP A 102 -8.94 11.91 -2.80
C ASP A 102 -8.29 11.81 -4.18
N SER A 103 -8.96 11.16 -5.14
CA SER A 103 -8.38 10.85 -6.45
C SER A 103 -8.08 12.08 -7.32
N ARG A 104 -8.71 13.22 -7.02
CA ARG A 104 -8.55 14.47 -7.79
C ARG A 104 -7.42 15.34 -7.26
N SER A 105 -7.27 15.41 -5.95
CA SER A 105 -6.34 16.31 -5.26
C SER A 105 -5.15 15.59 -4.62
N GLY A 106 -5.21 14.27 -4.49
CA GLY A 106 -4.22 13.45 -3.79
C GLY A 106 -4.26 13.61 -2.26
N LYS A 107 -5.20 14.41 -1.73
CA LYS A 107 -5.25 14.70 -0.30
C LYS A 107 -5.63 13.47 0.51
N LEU A 108 -4.97 13.33 1.65
CA LEU A 108 -5.16 12.27 2.63
C LEU A 108 -6.20 12.67 3.67
N THR A 109 -7.12 11.77 3.96
CA THR A 109 -8.04 11.86 5.10
C THR A 109 -7.84 10.64 5.98
N CYS A 110 -7.51 10.84 7.27
CA CYS A 110 -7.33 9.72 8.20
C CYS A 110 -8.68 9.04 8.44
N LEU A 111 -8.78 7.75 8.11
CA LEU A 111 -9.97 6.93 8.33
C LEU A 111 -9.93 6.23 9.68
N GLN A 112 -8.79 5.65 10.02
CA GLN A 112 -8.65 4.78 11.18
C GLN A 112 -7.21 4.82 11.72
N ARG A 113 -7.07 4.59 13.02
CA ARG A 113 -5.83 4.15 13.65
C ARG A 113 -6.09 2.81 14.33
N GLN A 114 -5.27 1.82 14.06
CA GLN A 114 -5.38 0.48 14.60
C GLN A 114 -4.13 0.13 15.41
N SER A 115 -4.32 -0.28 16.66
CA SER A 115 -3.23 -0.81 17.47
C SER A 115 -2.76 -2.16 16.92
N LEU A 116 -1.45 -2.41 17.03
CA LEU A 116 -0.90 -3.76 16.85
C LEU A 116 -1.09 -4.59 18.13
N ALA A 117 -0.63 -5.84 18.14
CA ALA A 117 -0.69 -6.68 19.33
C ALA A 117 0.13 -6.07 20.51
N LEU A 118 -0.22 -6.45 21.73
CA LEU A 118 0.52 -6.01 22.92
C LEU A 118 1.99 -6.41 22.82
N PHE A 119 2.87 -5.51 23.28
CA PHE A 119 4.32 -5.64 23.22
C PHE A 119 4.91 -5.72 21.80
N THR A 120 4.14 -5.29 20.78
CA THR A 120 4.64 -5.10 19.41
C THR A 120 4.80 -3.60 19.12
N THR A 121 5.94 -3.05 19.51
CA THR A 121 6.27 -1.62 19.37
C THR A 121 7.18 -1.37 18.17
N ARG A 122 7.28 -0.11 17.74
CA ARG A 122 8.21 0.31 16.67
C ARG A 122 8.06 -0.53 15.38
N PRO A 123 6.86 -0.59 14.76
CA PRO A 123 6.72 -1.20 13.44
C PRO A 123 7.62 -0.52 12.41
N SER A 124 8.19 -1.32 11.51
CA SER A 124 9.22 -0.88 10.56
C SER A 124 8.86 -1.12 9.10
N GLN A 125 8.01 -2.12 8.81
CA GLN A 125 7.61 -2.44 7.44
C GLN A 125 6.18 -2.95 7.36
N LEU A 126 5.53 -2.65 6.23
CA LEU A 126 4.20 -3.07 5.85
C LEU A 126 4.27 -3.91 4.57
N ALA A 127 3.38 -4.89 4.43
CA ALA A 127 3.14 -5.59 3.18
C ALA A 127 1.64 -5.90 3.02
N ILE A 128 1.13 -5.87 1.79
CA ILE A 128 -0.25 -6.22 1.46
C ILE A 128 -0.24 -7.52 0.66
N SER A 129 -1.15 -8.43 0.97
CA SER A 129 -1.31 -9.67 0.21
C SER A 129 -1.76 -9.38 -1.24
N PRO A 130 -1.41 -10.21 -2.23
CA PRO A 130 -1.77 -9.97 -3.64
C PRO A 130 -3.28 -9.79 -3.88
N ASN A 131 -4.13 -10.47 -3.12
CA ASN A 131 -5.59 -10.31 -3.17
C ASN A 131 -6.12 -9.05 -2.46
N GLY A 132 -5.26 -8.25 -1.83
CA GLY A 132 -5.61 -7.02 -1.11
C GLY A 132 -6.38 -7.22 0.18
N ARG A 133 -6.40 -8.45 0.74
CA ARG A 133 -7.24 -8.80 1.92
C ARG A 133 -6.50 -8.82 3.23
N ASN A 134 -5.18 -8.86 3.24
CA ASN A 134 -4.38 -8.92 4.45
C ASN A 134 -3.28 -7.87 4.43
N LEU A 135 -3.06 -7.23 5.57
CA LEU A 135 -1.93 -6.36 5.86
C LEU A 135 -1.02 -7.08 6.86
N ALA A 136 0.23 -7.32 6.47
CA ALA A 136 1.27 -7.77 7.37
C ALA A 136 2.09 -6.58 7.87
N VAL A 137 2.42 -6.58 9.16
CA VAL A 137 3.17 -5.51 9.81
C VAL A 137 4.32 -6.11 10.60
N ALA A 138 5.55 -5.84 10.16
CA ALA A 138 6.75 -6.21 10.90
C ALA A 138 7.09 -5.11 11.92
N ALA A 139 7.47 -5.54 13.12
CA ALA A 139 7.83 -4.67 14.23
C ALA A 139 9.02 -5.21 15.01
N ALA A 140 9.51 -4.39 15.95
CA ALA A 140 10.71 -4.68 16.71
C ALA A 140 10.69 -6.08 17.34
N CYS A 141 11.90 -6.60 17.61
CA CYS A 141 12.12 -7.95 18.12
C CYS A 141 11.57 -9.08 17.23
N GLY A 142 11.52 -8.86 15.90
CA GLY A 142 11.12 -9.88 14.94
C GLY A 142 9.64 -10.29 15.07
N THR A 143 8.78 -9.32 15.40
CA THR A 143 7.34 -9.57 15.53
C THR A 143 6.64 -9.28 14.19
N VAL A 144 5.71 -10.13 13.80
CA VAL A 144 4.88 -9.95 12.60
C VAL A 144 3.42 -10.05 13.00
N ASN A 145 2.65 -9.00 12.71
CA ASN A 145 1.21 -8.94 12.90
C ASN A 145 0.50 -9.12 11.56
N LEU A 146 -0.64 -9.80 11.57
CA LEU A 146 -1.55 -9.91 10.42
C LEU A 146 -2.88 -9.24 10.77
N LEU A 147 -3.34 -8.35 9.89
CA LEU A 147 -4.62 -7.66 10.02
C LEU A 147 -5.43 -7.86 8.73
N PRO A 148 -6.72 -8.21 8.81
CA PRO A 148 -7.58 -8.29 7.63
C PRO A 148 -7.91 -6.88 7.14
N ILE A 149 -7.96 -6.71 5.83
CA ILE A 149 -8.36 -5.47 5.16
C ILE A 149 -9.83 -5.60 4.75
N HIS A 150 -10.62 -4.61 5.15
CA HIS A 150 -12.03 -4.48 4.80
C HIS A 150 -12.20 -3.85 3.40
N LYS A 151 -13.40 -3.99 2.83
CA LYS A 151 -13.70 -3.52 1.46
C LYS A 151 -13.56 -2.00 1.29
N ASP A 152 -13.65 -1.24 2.38
CA ASP A 152 -13.49 0.21 2.41
C ASP A 152 -12.04 0.66 2.62
N GLY A 153 -11.09 -0.29 2.74
CA GLY A 153 -9.68 -0.02 2.98
C GLY A 153 -9.30 0.10 4.47
N THR A 154 -10.27 0.06 5.38
CA THR A 154 -9.99 -0.03 6.81
C THR A 154 -9.44 -1.41 7.16
N VAL A 155 -8.88 -1.56 8.36
CA VAL A 155 -8.33 -2.84 8.83
C VAL A 155 -9.09 -3.34 10.05
N GLY A 156 -9.24 -4.65 10.17
CA GLY A 156 -9.75 -5.27 11.38
C GLY A 156 -8.68 -5.35 12.47
N HIS A 157 -9.06 -5.96 13.59
CA HIS A 157 -8.12 -6.28 14.66
C HIS A 157 -7.05 -7.28 14.19
N VAL A 158 -5.92 -7.32 14.91
CA VAL A 158 -4.86 -8.31 14.67
C VAL A 158 -5.45 -9.72 14.82
N THR A 159 -5.47 -10.49 13.74
CA THR A 159 -5.95 -11.88 13.74
C THR A 159 -4.85 -12.86 14.12
N ALA A 160 -3.59 -12.49 13.87
CA ALA A 160 -2.44 -13.27 14.25
C ALA A 160 -1.23 -12.39 14.55
N CYS A 161 -0.44 -12.81 15.54
CA CYS A 161 0.85 -12.21 15.85
C CYS A 161 1.84 -13.32 16.11
N VAL A 162 2.96 -13.30 15.39
CA VAL A 162 4.05 -14.24 15.60
C VAL A 162 5.25 -13.46 16.13
N LYS A 163 5.85 -13.97 17.20
CA LYS A 163 7.09 -13.46 17.76
C LYS A 163 8.09 -14.60 17.80
N ARG A 164 9.24 -14.42 17.15
CA ARG A 164 10.34 -15.36 17.33
C ARG A 164 11.20 -14.89 18.51
N LEU A 165 11.35 -15.76 19.50
CA LEU A 165 12.26 -15.52 20.61
C LEU A 165 13.67 -15.82 20.10
N SER A 166 14.52 -14.80 20.05
CA SER A 166 15.96 -15.02 19.87
C SER A 166 16.58 -15.31 21.22
N ILE A 167 17.41 -16.36 21.28
CA ILE A 167 18.18 -16.75 22.47
C ILE A 167 19.29 -15.74 22.82
N ASN A 168 19.60 -14.82 21.89
CA ASN A 168 20.55 -13.75 22.12
C ASN A 168 19.82 -12.61 22.84
N ASN A 169 20.05 -12.52 24.15
CA ASN A 169 19.36 -11.67 25.12
C ASN A 169 19.76 -10.18 25.00
N ILE A 170 19.83 -9.63 23.78
CA ILE A 170 20.11 -8.21 23.54
C ILE A 170 18.84 -7.41 23.90
N PRO A 171 18.93 -6.46 24.84
CA PRO A 171 17.81 -5.59 25.22
C PRO A 171 17.20 -4.92 23.99
N SER A 172 15.87 -4.89 23.90
CA SER A 172 15.13 -4.34 22.75
C SER A 172 15.46 -2.87 22.45
N ARG A 173 15.93 -2.11 23.44
CA ARG A 173 16.34 -0.69 23.30
C ARG A 173 17.66 -0.52 22.55
N ASP A 174 18.54 -1.52 22.61
CA ASP A 174 19.89 -1.47 22.03
C ASP A 174 19.98 -2.27 20.73
N ARG A 175 18.87 -2.91 20.30
CA ARG A 175 18.79 -3.53 18.98
C ARG A 175 18.77 -2.44 17.91
N PRO A 176 19.67 -2.50 16.91
CA PRO A 176 19.60 -1.65 15.74
C PRO A 176 18.20 -1.73 15.11
N THR A 177 17.72 -0.61 14.59
CA THR A 177 16.51 -0.57 13.76
C THR A 177 16.83 -1.25 12.44
N TYR A 178 16.85 -2.59 12.43
CA TYR A 178 17.01 -3.35 11.20
C TYR A 178 15.75 -3.16 10.37
N ARG A 179 15.91 -2.68 9.14
CA ARG A 179 14.83 -2.69 8.16
C ARG A 179 14.50 -4.15 7.85
N HIS A 180 13.42 -4.65 8.42
CA HIS A 180 12.89 -5.98 8.07
C HIS A 180 12.41 -5.93 6.63
N ASP A 181 12.94 -6.77 5.75
CA ASP A 181 12.25 -7.05 4.50
C ASP A 181 11.06 -7.97 4.83
N LEU A 182 9.88 -7.59 4.39
CA LEU A 182 8.61 -8.26 4.63
C LEU A 182 7.80 -8.17 3.35
N GLN A 183 7.46 -9.31 2.77
CA GLN A 183 6.76 -9.40 1.50
C GLN A 183 5.82 -10.60 1.48
N PHE A 184 4.68 -10.47 0.81
CA PHE A 184 3.86 -11.63 0.47
C PHE A 184 4.39 -12.26 -0.81
N LEU A 185 4.68 -13.56 -0.77
CA LEU A 185 5.01 -14.33 -1.97
C LEU A 185 3.73 -14.66 -2.76
N ASP A 186 2.69 -15.04 -2.03
CA ASP A 186 1.34 -15.30 -2.52
C ASP A 186 0.33 -14.89 -1.42
N ASN A 187 -0.93 -15.32 -1.51
CA ASN A 187 -1.93 -14.95 -0.50
C ASN A 187 -1.76 -15.66 0.85
N ASP A 188 -1.06 -16.78 0.85
CA ASP A 188 -0.97 -17.74 1.94
C ASP A 188 0.47 -17.83 2.51
N THR A 189 1.43 -17.10 1.93
CA THR A 189 2.84 -17.14 2.32
C THR A 189 3.46 -15.75 2.43
N ILE A 190 4.05 -15.45 3.59
CA ILE A 190 4.83 -14.24 3.87
C ILE A 190 6.30 -14.63 4.00
N LEU A 191 7.19 -13.90 3.31
CA LEU A 191 8.63 -13.94 3.54
C LEU A 191 9.01 -12.76 4.43
N ALA A 192 9.78 -13.03 5.47
CA ALA A 192 10.33 -12.01 6.36
C ALA A 192 11.83 -12.24 6.58
N ALA A 193 12.63 -11.18 6.45
CA ALA A 193 14.02 -11.20 6.87
C ALA A 193 14.09 -11.13 8.39
N GLU A 194 14.70 -12.12 9.00
CA GLU A 194 14.85 -12.17 10.45
C GLU A 194 16.00 -11.22 10.86
N PRO A 195 15.73 -10.28 11.80
CA PRO A 195 16.80 -9.46 12.35
C PRO A 195 17.79 -10.35 13.10
N ASP A 196 19.07 -9.99 13.02
CA ASP A 196 20.15 -10.60 13.80
C ASP A 196 20.61 -12.01 13.37
N SER A 197 19.90 -12.70 12.46
CA SER A 197 20.24 -14.10 12.10
C SER A 197 20.72 -14.30 10.66
N HIS A 198 20.71 -13.26 9.81
CA HIS A 198 20.96 -13.37 8.36
C HIS A 198 20.05 -14.39 7.64
N ARG A 199 18.90 -14.74 8.23
CA ARG A 199 17.97 -15.73 7.67
C ARG A 199 16.71 -15.07 7.12
N THR A 200 16.14 -15.70 6.11
CA THR A 200 14.77 -15.44 5.67
C THR A 200 13.86 -16.52 6.27
N ILE A 201 12.75 -16.11 6.86
CA ILE A 201 11.71 -17.00 7.35
C ILE A 201 10.48 -16.93 6.45
N ALA A 202 9.82 -18.07 6.28
CA ALA A 202 8.51 -18.15 5.65
C ALA A 202 7.42 -18.37 6.71
N LEU A 203 6.37 -17.56 6.67
CA LEU A 203 5.18 -17.71 7.50
C LEU A 203 4.02 -18.11 6.60
N SER A 204 3.28 -19.14 7.00
CA SER A 204 2.01 -19.50 6.35
C SER A 204 0.88 -18.70 6.97
N VAL A 205 -0.01 -18.20 6.11
CA VAL A 205 -1.25 -17.52 6.42
C VAL A 205 -2.37 -18.50 6.15
N SER A 206 -3.03 -18.96 7.21
CA SER A 206 -4.17 -19.86 7.12
C SER A 206 -5.43 -19.10 6.68
N ARG A 207 -6.41 -19.83 6.13
CA ARG A 207 -7.70 -19.24 5.69
C ARG A 207 -8.53 -18.63 6.82
N ASP A 208 -8.31 -19.06 8.05
CA ASP A 208 -8.92 -18.50 9.27
C ASP A 208 -8.24 -17.21 9.75
N GLY A 209 -7.17 -16.76 9.07
CA GLY A 209 -6.41 -15.57 9.43
C GLY A 209 -5.32 -15.82 10.48
N SER A 210 -5.04 -17.08 10.82
CA SER A 210 -3.91 -17.46 11.69
C SER A 210 -2.57 -17.47 10.93
N LEU A 211 -1.47 -17.25 11.66
CA LEU A 211 -0.10 -17.36 11.14
C LEU A 211 0.62 -18.53 11.79
N SER A 212 1.37 -19.30 11.00
CA SER A 212 2.26 -20.35 11.50
C SER A 212 3.63 -20.27 10.83
N PHE A 213 4.68 -20.61 11.57
CA PHE A 213 6.01 -20.77 10.96
C PHE A 213 5.99 -21.95 10.01
N ASN A 214 6.43 -21.72 8.78
CA ASN A 214 6.71 -22.81 7.87
C ASN A 214 8.17 -23.22 8.09
N THR A 215 8.40 -24.48 8.48
CA THR A 215 9.75 -24.99 8.73
C THR A 215 10.44 -25.23 7.40
N TYR A 216 10.95 -24.17 6.77
CA TYR A 216 11.94 -24.32 5.70
C TYR A 216 13.34 -24.29 6.30
N GLN A 217 14.20 -25.15 5.77
CA GLN A 217 15.63 -25.17 6.13
C GLN A 217 16.21 -23.77 5.94
N PRO A 218 17.12 -23.32 6.83
CA PRO A 218 17.80 -22.05 6.62
C PRO A 218 18.55 -22.14 5.30
N ILE A 219 18.12 -21.36 4.30
CA ILE A 219 18.92 -21.12 3.10
C ILE A 219 20.12 -20.31 3.59
N SER A 220 21.23 -21.00 3.84
CA SER A 220 22.47 -20.40 4.26
C SER A 220 23.27 -20.08 3.01
N LEU A 221 23.72 -18.84 2.89
CA LEU A 221 24.73 -18.49 1.90
C LEU A 221 26.07 -18.94 2.44
N VAL A 222 26.63 -19.98 1.83
CA VAL A 222 28.00 -20.42 2.10
C VAL A 222 28.91 -19.59 1.20
N ARG A 223 29.82 -18.85 1.83
CA ARG A 223 30.92 -18.19 1.13
C ARG A 223 31.99 -19.24 0.89
N ASN A 224 32.23 -19.55 -0.37
CA ASN A 224 33.28 -20.45 -0.80
C ASN A 224 34.66 -19.79 -0.66
N GLU A 225 35.72 -20.58 -0.67
CA GLU A 225 37.10 -20.10 -0.57
C GLU A 225 37.51 -19.15 -1.72
N ASP A 226 36.79 -19.21 -2.85
CA ASP A 226 36.97 -18.36 -4.03
C ASP A 226 36.12 -17.08 -4.00
N ASP A 227 35.54 -16.74 -2.85
CA ASP A 227 34.61 -15.62 -2.65
C ASP A 227 33.28 -15.74 -3.40
N SER A 228 33.01 -16.88 -4.06
CA SER A 228 31.70 -17.17 -4.62
C SER A 228 30.71 -17.52 -3.52
N MET A 229 29.44 -17.27 -3.79
CA MET A 229 28.35 -17.50 -2.84
C MET A 229 27.45 -18.60 -3.39
N THR A 230 27.30 -19.69 -2.64
CA THR A 230 26.39 -20.80 -2.97
C THR A 230 25.34 -20.97 -1.89
N PHE A 231 24.17 -21.46 -2.30
CA PHE A 231 23.12 -21.87 -1.37
C PHE A 231 23.37 -23.32 -0.95
N ASP A 232 23.24 -23.61 0.34
CA ASP A 232 23.13 -24.99 0.85
C ASP A 232 21.86 -25.69 0.34
#